data_AF-E9BUA7-F1
#
_entry.id   AF-E9BUA7-F1
#
_cell.length_a   1.000
_cell.length_b   1.000
_cell.length_c   1.000
_cell.angle_alpha   90.00
_cell.angle_beta   90.00
_cell.angle_gamma   90.00
#
_symmetry.space_group_name_H-M   'P 1'
#
loop_
_entity.id
_entity.type
_entity.pdbx_description
1 polymer ?
#
loop_
_entity_poly.entity_id
_entity_poly.type
_entity_poly.pdbx_seq_one_letter_code
_entity_poly.pdbx_strand_id
1 'polypeptide(L)'
;MSASLKKTALHSFHLAQQAKMDAFAGYHMPISYGRFGVLKEHLYTRQVAGIFDVSHMGQYEVRGADREKFMEHVTPVDLQRTRAGQGALTMLTNA
;
A
#
# COMPACT_ATOMS: atom_id res chain seq x y z
N MET A 1 1.75 -27.40 2.37
CA MET A 1 2.25 -26.80 1.12
C MET A 1 2.30 -25.30 1.33
N SER A 2 3.47 -24.71 1.54
CA SER A 2 3.58 -23.24 1.61
C SER A 2 3.23 -22.67 0.24
N ALA A 3 2.21 -21.82 0.15
CA ALA A 3 1.83 -21.19 -1.11
C ALA A 3 2.98 -20.31 -1.62
N SER A 4 3.24 -20.33 -2.93
CA SER A 4 4.24 -19.45 -3.55
C SER A 4 3.88 -17.98 -3.33
N LEU A 5 4.85 -17.17 -2.88
CA LEU A 5 4.65 -15.73 -2.65
C LEU A 5 4.45 -14.99 -3.97
N LYS A 6 3.48 -14.06 -3.98
CA LYS A 6 3.25 -13.13 -5.10
C LYS A 6 4.40 -12.14 -5.24
N LYS A 7 4.55 -11.53 -6.41
CA LYS A 7 5.63 -10.56 -6.72
C LYS A 7 5.02 -9.28 -7.28
N THR A 8 5.59 -8.12 -6.93
CA THR A 8 5.23 -6.83 -7.53
C THR A 8 5.93 -6.66 -8.89
N ALA A 9 5.50 -5.67 -9.68
CA ALA A 9 6.15 -5.33 -10.95
C ALA A 9 7.62 -4.91 -10.77
N LEU A 10 7.98 -4.36 -9.61
CA LEU A 10 9.34 -3.93 -9.28
C LEU A 10 10.18 -5.01 -8.59
N HIS A 11 9.70 -6.26 -8.53
CA HIS A 11 10.39 -7.36 -7.82
C HIS A 11 11.83 -7.59 -8.29
N SER A 12 12.07 -7.58 -9.60
CA SER A 12 13.41 -7.75 -10.18
C SER A 12 14.35 -6.59 -9.83
N PHE A 13 13.82 -5.36 -9.78
CA PHE A 13 14.57 -4.18 -9.34
C PHE A 13 15.04 -4.34 -7.89
N HIS A 14 14.14 -4.79 -7.00
CA HIS A 14 14.48 -5.00 -5.58
C HIS A 14 15.61 -6.03 -5.40
N LEU A 15 15.56 -7.12 -6.16
CA LEU A 15 16.63 -8.13 -6.16
C LEU A 15 17.96 -7.55 -6.68
N ALA A 16 17.93 -6.78 -7.75
CA ALA A 16 19.12 -6.13 -8.32
C ALA A 16 19.74 -5.11 -7.36
N GLN A 17 18.92 -4.44 -6.53
CA GLN A 17 19.37 -3.55 -5.46
C GLN A 17 19.77 -4.27 -4.17
N GLN A 18 19.86 -5.61 -4.20
CA GLN A 18 20.23 -6.44 -3.05
C GLN A 18 19.36 -6.16 -1.81
N ALA A 19 18.07 -5.91 -2.04
CA ALA A 19 17.12 -5.74 -0.96
C ALA A 19 17.01 -7.03 -0.13
N LYS A 20 16.87 -6.87 1.19
CA LYS A 20 16.46 -7.96 2.07
C LYS A 20 14.99 -8.22 1.82
N MET A 21 14.69 -9.32 1.15
CA MET A 21 13.31 -9.69 0.79
C MET A 21 12.71 -10.66 1.82
N ASP A 22 11.43 -10.50 2.15
CA ASP A 22 10.71 -11.40 3.05
C ASP A 22 9.21 -11.51 2.69
N ALA A 23 8.50 -12.42 3.32
CA ALA A 23 7.06 -12.61 3.17
C ALA A 23 6.28 -11.50 3.89
N PHE A 24 5.47 -10.74 3.14
CA PHE A 24 4.58 -9.74 3.69
C PHE A 24 3.23 -9.75 2.94
N ALA A 25 2.13 -9.95 3.67
CA ALA A 25 0.76 -10.00 3.11
C ALA A 25 0.60 -10.96 1.90
N GLY A 26 1.36 -12.06 1.87
CA GLY A 26 1.35 -13.02 0.76
C GLY A 26 2.20 -12.63 -0.46
N TYR A 27 2.98 -11.54 -0.36
CA TYR A 27 3.95 -11.09 -1.36
C TYR A 27 5.39 -11.26 -0.87
N HIS A 28 6.33 -11.37 -1.80
CA HIS A 28 7.76 -11.33 -1.55
C HIS A 28 8.24 -9.87 -1.70
N MET A 29 8.38 -9.17 -0.57
CA MET A 29 8.54 -7.71 -0.50
C MET A 29 9.91 -7.31 0.08
N PRO A 30 10.46 -6.14 -0.31
CA PRO A 30 11.67 -5.60 0.28
C PRO A 30 11.40 -5.05 1.70
N ILE A 31 12.17 -5.51 2.69
CA ILE A 31 12.13 -5.04 4.08
C ILE A 31 13.14 -3.91 4.33
N SER A 32 14.31 -3.99 3.71
CA SER A 32 15.33 -2.94 3.70
C SER A 32 16.29 -3.15 2.53
N TYR A 33 17.01 -2.11 2.12
CA TYR A 33 17.96 -2.13 1.00
C TYR A 33 19.40 -2.01 1.51
N GLY A 34 20.16 -3.10 1.39
CA GLY A 34 21.62 -3.12 1.57
C GLY A 34 22.16 -2.58 2.91
N ARG A 35 23.37 -1.99 2.83
CA ARG A 35 24.26 -1.61 3.95
C ARG A 35 23.71 -0.57 4.94
N PHE A 36 22.57 0.06 4.63
CA PHE A 36 22.05 1.18 5.42
C PHE A 36 21.23 0.71 6.64
N GLY A 37 20.38 -0.30 6.44
CA GLY A 37 19.45 -0.79 7.45
C GLY A 37 18.27 0.17 7.69
N VAL A 38 17.22 -0.36 8.33
CA VAL A 38 15.91 0.31 8.51
C VAL A 38 16.04 1.68 9.19
N LEU A 39 16.92 1.83 10.18
CA LEU A 39 17.10 3.10 10.89
C LEU A 39 17.59 4.22 9.97
N LYS A 40 18.57 3.94 9.10
CA LYS A 40 19.11 4.95 8.17
C LYS A 40 18.09 5.31 7.10
N GLU A 41 17.35 4.32 6.57
CA GLU A 41 16.27 4.56 5.61
C GLU A 41 15.16 5.44 6.20
N HIS A 42 14.77 5.19 7.45
CA HIS A 42 13.82 6.01 8.18
C HIS A 42 14.30 7.47 8.31
N LEU A 43 15.53 7.66 8.82
CA LEU A 43 16.10 9.00 9.01
C LEU A 43 16.24 9.73 7.67
N TYR A 44 16.68 9.05 6.62
CA TYR A 44 16.82 9.63 5.28
C TYR A 44 15.46 10.05 4.70
N THR A 45 14.41 9.24 4.89
CA THR A 45 13.05 9.59 4.46
C THR A 45 12.54 10.86 5.16
N ARG A 46 12.88 11.04 6.45
CA ARG A 46 12.48 12.22 7.23
C ARG A 46 13.28 13.47 6.90
N GLN A 47 14.56 13.31 6.56
CA GLN A 47 15.47 14.43 6.33
C GLN A 47 15.56 14.85 4.86
N VAL A 48 15.33 13.92 3.93
CA VAL A 48 15.53 14.14 2.49
C VAL A 48 14.30 13.68 1.70
N ALA A 49 14.20 12.39 1.36
CA ALA A 49 13.08 11.80 0.65
C ALA A 49 13.18 10.27 0.68
N GLY A 50 12.05 9.57 0.59
CA GLY A 50 12.00 8.11 0.48
C GLY A 50 11.02 7.68 -0.61
N ILE A 51 11.34 6.60 -1.32
CA ILE A 51 10.46 5.99 -2.33
C ILE A 51 10.11 4.58 -1.83
N PHE A 52 8.82 4.24 -1.85
CA PHE A 52 8.30 2.98 -1.34
C PHE A 52 7.48 2.27 -2.42
N ASP A 53 7.73 0.97 -2.61
CA ASP A 53 6.88 0.10 -3.43
C ASP A 53 5.68 -0.38 -2.61
N VAL A 54 4.55 0.33 -2.74
CA VAL A 54 3.27 -0.03 -2.10
C VAL A 54 2.33 -0.79 -3.05
N SER A 55 2.84 -1.32 -4.16
CA SER A 55 2.01 -1.93 -5.22
C SER A 55 1.29 -3.21 -4.79
N HIS A 56 1.64 -3.77 -3.63
CA HIS A 56 0.96 -4.92 -3.03
C HIS A 56 -0.38 -4.56 -2.38
N MET A 57 -0.65 -3.26 -2.17
CA MET A 57 -1.91 -2.77 -1.62
C MET A 57 -3.08 -3.04 -2.56
N GLY A 58 -4.21 -3.47 -2.00
CA GLY A 58 -5.45 -3.65 -2.75
C GLY A 58 -5.95 -2.33 -3.31
N GLN A 59 -6.31 -2.33 -4.60
CA GLN A 59 -6.93 -1.21 -5.29
C GLN A 59 -8.27 -1.67 -5.85
N TYR A 60 -9.32 -0.89 -5.57
CA TYR A 60 -10.68 -1.20 -6.00
C TYR A 60 -11.30 0.05 -6.60
N GLU A 61 -12.02 -0.13 -7.71
CA GLU A 61 -12.79 0.92 -8.35
C GLU A 61 -14.28 0.60 -8.20
N VAL A 62 -15.05 1.53 -7.61
CA VAL A 62 -16.50 1.37 -7.42
C VAL A 62 -17.22 2.29 -8.39
N ARG A 63 -18.07 1.70 -9.24
CA ARG A 63 -18.83 2.40 -10.28
C ARG A 63 -20.33 2.22 -10.07
N GLY A 64 -21.12 3.18 -10.54
CA GLY A 64 -22.58 3.18 -10.43
C GLY A 64 -23.14 4.51 -9.95
N ALA A 65 -24.45 4.70 -10.13
CA ALA A 65 -25.16 5.91 -9.70
C ALA A 65 -25.18 6.05 -8.17
N ASP A 66 -25.32 4.94 -7.45
CA ASP A 66 -25.43 4.91 -5.97
C ASP A 66 -24.10 4.63 -5.25
N ARG A 67 -22.96 4.72 -5.94
CA ARG A 67 -21.64 4.35 -5.39
C ARG A 67 -21.28 5.11 -4.10
N GLU A 68 -21.63 6.39 -4.00
CA GLU A 68 -21.34 7.21 -2.82
C GLU A 68 -22.17 6.75 -1.63
N LYS A 69 -23.49 6.59 -1.81
CA LYS A 69 -24.39 6.05 -0.79
C LYS A 69 -23.98 4.65 -0.32
N PHE A 70 -23.56 3.79 -1.25
CA PHE A 70 -23.06 2.45 -0.91
C PHE A 70 -21.80 2.54 -0.04
N MET A 71 -20.84 3.38 -0.41
CA MET A 71 -19.61 3.54 0.35
C MET A 71 -19.87 4.13 1.75
N GLU A 72 -20.77 5.10 1.87
CA GLU A 72 -21.21 5.66 3.17
C GLU A 72 -22.03 4.68 4.01
N HIS A 73 -22.60 3.63 3.40
CA HIS A 73 -23.26 2.56 4.15
C HIS A 73 -22.25 1.60 4.81
N VAL A 74 -21.10 1.36 4.17
CA VAL A 74 -20.08 0.41 4.65
C VAL A 74 -18.92 1.10 5.37
N THR A 75 -18.89 2.44 5.40
CA THR A 75 -17.84 3.23 6.05
C THR A 75 -18.43 4.47 6.73
N PRO A 76 -17.85 4.99 7.82
CA PRO A 76 -18.37 6.15 8.55
C PRO A 76 -18.00 7.51 7.92
N VAL A 77 -17.42 7.53 6.71
CA VAL A 77 -16.99 8.78 6.07
C VAL A 77 -18.15 9.45 5.32
N ASP A 78 -18.13 10.78 5.25
CA ASP A 78 -19.01 11.58 4.39
C ASP A 78 -18.32 11.81 3.03
N LEU A 79 -18.61 10.94 2.07
CA LEU A 79 -18.07 11.00 0.72
C LEU A 79 -18.80 12.00 -0.15
N GLN A 80 -20.08 12.25 0.09
CA GLN A 80 -20.86 13.25 -0.65
C GLN A 80 -20.28 14.66 -0.49
N ARG A 81 -19.60 14.95 0.64
CA ARG A 81 -18.86 16.22 0.83
C ARG A 81 -17.44 16.23 0.25
N THR A 82 -16.93 15.08 -0.19
CA THR A 82 -15.60 14.98 -0.80
C THR A 82 -15.67 15.40 -2.27
N ARG A 83 -14.84 16.36 -2.68
CA ARG A 83 -14.84 16.86 -4.06
C ARG A 83 -13.97 15.99 -4.95
N ALA A 84 -14.23 16.04 -6.26
CA ALA A 84 -13.36 15.37 -7.25
C ALA A 84 -11.89 15.79 -7.08
N GLY A 85 -10.98 14.80 -7.11
CA GLY A 85 -9.55 15.00 -6.87
C GLY A 85 -9.14 15.02 -5.39
N GLN A 86 -10.09 14.89 -4.45
CA GLN A 86 -9.81 14.74 -3.03
C GLN A 86 -9.93 13.27 -2.60
N GLY A 87 -9.28 12.93 -1.49
CA GLY A 87 -9.38 11.63 -0.85
C GLY A 87 -9.72 11.79 0.63
N ALA A 88 -10.38 10.79 1.20
CA ALA A 88 -10.70 10.71 2.61
C ALA A 88 -10.24 9.36 3.17
N LEU A 89 -9.62 9.39 4.35
CA LEU A 89 -9.28 8.18 5.09
C LEU A 89 -10.51 7.72 5.87
N THR A 90 -10.83 6.43 5.78
CA THR A 90 -11.94 5.82 6.50
C THR A 90 -11.60 4.39 6.90
N MET A 91 -12.55 3.73 7.58
CA MET A 91 -12.43 2.35 8.03
C MET A 91 -13.67 1.54 7.65
N LEU A 92 -13.50 0.23 7.45
CA LEU A 92 -14.60 -0.71 7.36
C LEU A 92 -14.91 -1.22 8.76
N THR A 93 -16.16 -1.07 9.21
CA THR A 93 -16.62 -1.65 10.47
C THR A 93 -17.24 -3.02 10.21
N ASN A 94 -17.29 -3.86 11.24
CA ASN A 94 -18.13 -5.05 11.23
C ASN A 94 -19.62 -4.65 11.41
N ALA A 95 -20.50 -5.64 11.28
CA ALA A 95 -21.94 -5.50 11.51
C ALA A 95 -22.28 -5.42 13.00
#